data_AF-A0AAV9ASX4-F1
#
_entry.id   AF-A0AAV9ASX4-F1
#
_cell.length_a   1.000
_cell.length_b   1.000
_cell.length_c   1.000
_cell.angle_alpha   90.00
_cell.angle_beta   90.00
_cell.angle_gamma   90.00
#
_symmetry.space_group_name_H-M   'P 1'
#
loop_
_entity.id
_entity.type
_entity.pdbx_description
1 polymer ?
#
loop_
_entity_poly.entity_id
_entity_poly.type
_entity_poly.pdbx_seq_one_letter_code
_entity_poly.pdbx_strand_id
1 'polypeptide(L)' 'MDLERNLSEGIPVDEFAKYFLKTFVDGGRNREHKWITFHGINDFAYMIKILTAAPLPNDLVGFCSLVAKYFGRVYDIK' A
#
# COMPACT_ATOMS: atom_id res chain seq x y z
N MET A 1 -6.70 -18.14 -9.97
CA MET A 1 -7.16 -16.76 -10.20
C MET A 1 -8.27 -16.83 -11.23
N ASP A 2 -9.46 -16.32 -10.90
CA ASP A 2 -10.60 -16.29 -11.81
C ASP A 2 -10.57 -14.97 -12.57
N LEU A 3 -10.11 -15.01 -13.82
CA LEU A 3 -9.91 -13.81 -14.63
C LEU A 3 -11.23 -13.26 -15.17
N GLU A 4 -12.21 -14.12 -15.44
CA GLU A 4 -13.53 -13.69 -15.92
C GLU A 4 -14.25 -12.92 -14.82
N ARG A 5 -14.24 -13.44 -13.60
CA ARG A 5 -14.83 -12.75 -12.45
C ARG A 5 -14.08 -11.46 -12.11
N ASN A 6 -12.75 -11.45 -12.18
CA ASN A 6 -11.99 -10.22 -11.95
C ASN A 6 -12.31 -9.13 -12.99
N LEU A 7 -12.68 -9.51 -14.22
CA LEU A 7 -13.08 -8.56 -15.25
C LEU A 7 -14.50 -8.01 -15.01
N SER A 8 -15.43 -8.85 -14.56
CA SER A 8 -16.83 -8.44 -14.35
C SER A 8 -17.10 -7.82 -12.98
N GLU A 9 -16.38 -8.23 -11.94
CA GLU A 9 -16.61 -7.90 -10.53
C GLU A 9 -15.35 -7.36 -9.84
N GLY A 10 -14.34 -6.97 -10.62
CA GLY A 10 -13.09 -6.42 -10.11
C GLY A 10 -13.30 -5.18 -9.25
N ILE A 11 -12.51 -5.04 -8.19
CA ILE A 11 -12.54 -3.86 -7.33
C ILE A 11 -11.90 -2.69 -8.07
N PRO A 12 -12.58 -1.54 -8.24
CA PRO A 12 -11.97 -0.33 -8.78
C PRO A 12 -10.81 0.11 -7.89
N VAL A 13 -9.64 0.33 -8.49
CA VAL A 13 -8.40 0.58 -7.76
C VAL A 13 -8.43 1.91 -7.00
N ASP A 14 -9.14 2.90 -7.51
CA ASP A 14 -9.38 4.20 -6.91
C ASP A 14 -10.32 4.11 -5.70
N GLU A 15 -11.38 3.30 -5.77
CA GLU A 15 -12.23 3.02 -4.61
C GLU A 15 -11.46 2.30 -3.51
N PHE A 16 -10.68 1.27 -3.88
CA PHE A 16 -9.81 0.57 -2.95
C PHE A 16 -8.86 1.56 -2.25
N ALA A 17 -8.15 2.40 -3.01
CA ALA A 17 -7.22 3.37 -2.46
C ALA A 17 -7.91 4.35 -1.50
N LYS A 18 -9.07 4.89 -1.90
CA LYS A 18 -9.86 5.82 -1.07
C LYS A 18 -10.26 5.19 0.27
N TYR A 19 -10.81 3.98 0.27
CA TYR A 19 -11.24 3.33 1.50
C TYR A 19 -10.06 2.86 2.36
N PHE A 20 -8.97 2.43 1.73
CA PHE A 20 -7.75 2.05 2.43
C PHE A 20 -7.16 3.26 3.19
N LEU A 21 -6.97 4.39 2.50
CA LEU A 21 -6.46 5.62 3.11
C LEU A 21 -7.33 6.07 4.28
N LYS A 22 -8.66 6.12 4.07
CA LYS A 22 -9.61 6.50 5.11
C LYS A 22 -9.54 5.60 6.34
N THR A 23 -9.39 4.29 6.14
CA THR A 23 -9.43 3.30 7.22
C THR A 23 -8.11 3.23 7.99
N PHE A 24 -6.99 3.19 7.26
CA PHE A 24 -5.69 2.82 7.82
C PHE A 24 -4.70 3.99 7.92
N VAL A 25 -4.90 5.07 7.16
CA VAL A 25 -3.91 6.16 7.04
C VAL A 25 -4.41 7.48 7.65
N ASP A 26 -5.56 8.00 7.21
CA ASP A 26 -6.03 9.36 7.54
C ASP A 26 -6.73 9.44 8.91
N GLY A 27 -7.19 8.32 9.46
CA GLY A 27 -7.99 8.27 10.70
C GLY A 27 -7.24 8.60 12.00
N GLY A 28 -6.06 9.23 11.96
CA GLY A 28 -5.24 9.63 13.12
C GLY A 28 -4.65 8.48 13.96
N ARG A 29 -5.04 7.23 13.66
CA ARG A 29 -4.62 5.99 14.33
C ARG A 29 -3.39 5.31 13.73
N ASN A 30 -2.79 5.92 12.70
CA ASN A 30 -1.66 5.37 11.95
C ASN A 30 -0.37 5.14 12.78
N ARG A 31 -0.41 5.37 14.11
CA ARG A 31 0.72 5.14 15.02
C ARG A 31 0.69 3.78 15.73
N GLU A 32 -0.40 3.02 15.67
CA GLU A 32 -0.49 1.73 16.38
C GLU A 32 -0.46 0.49 15.47
N HIS A 33 -0.75 0.63 14.17
CA HIS A 33 -0.71 -0.51 13.27
C HIS A 33 0.73 -0.96 13.02
N LYS A 34 0.95 -2.28 13.16
CA LYS A 34 2.20 -2.94 12.80
C LYS A 34 1.95 -3.68 11.49
N TRP A 35 2.68 -3.29 10.45
CA TRP A 35 2.61 -3.96 9.15
C TRP A 35 3.67 -5.04 9.12
N ILE A 36 3.27 -6.25 8.71
CA ILE A 36 4.14 -7.42 8.71
C ILE A 36 4.14 -7.98 7.28
N THR A 37 5.31 -8.19 6.72
CA THR A 37 5.51 -8.71 5.36
C THR A 37 6.53 -9.84 5.32
N PHE A 38 6.67 -10.48 4.17
CA PHE A 38 7.70 -11.49 3.92
C PHE A 38 8.25 -11.26 2.51
N HIS A 39 9.48 -10.74 2.39
CA HIS A 39 10.01 -10.18 1.13
C HIS A 39 9.11 -9.07 0.55
N GLY A 40 8.61 -8.19 1.43
CA GLY A 40 7.52 -7.27 1.15
C GLY A 40 7.84 -6.08 0.26
N ILE A 41 9.05 -5.96 -0.28
CA ILE A 41 9.45 -4.79 -1.07
C ILE A 41 8.54 -4.60 -2.29
N ASN A 42 8.17 -5.69 -2.96
CA ASN A 42 7.25 -5.65 -4.09
C ASN A 42 5.83 -5.30 -3.64
N ASP A 43 5.36 -5.86 -2.52
CA ASP A 43 4.03 -5.61 -1.98
C ASP A 43 3.84 -4.13 -1.65
N PHE A 44 4.82 -3.52 -0.96
CA PHE A 44 4.80 -2.09 -0.66
C PHE A 44 4.97 -1.23 -1.92
N ALA A 45 5.74 -1.65 -2.91
CA ALA A 45 5.84 -0.94 -4.17
C ALA A 45 4.47 -0.87 -4.88
N TYR A 46 3.74 -1.97 -4.95
CA TYR A 46 2.37 -1.98 -5.50
C TYR A 46 1.43 -1.11 -4.67
N MET A 47 1.46 -1.24 -3.35
CA MET A 47 0.60 -0.44 -2.48
C MET A 47 0.88 1.05 -2.59
N ILE A 48 2.14 1.49 -2.56
CA ILE A 48 2.49 2.91 -2.74
C ILE A 48 2.03 3.42 -4.10
N LYS A 49 2.22 2.64 -5.17
CA LYS A 49 1.73 3.02 -6.51
C LYS A 49 0.21 3.19 -6.55
N ILE A 50 -0.53 2.29 -5.91
CA ILE A 50 -2.00 2.34 -5.83
C ILE A 50 -2.46 3.55 -5.02
N LEU A 51 -1.91 3.75 -3.81
CA LEU A 51 -2.35 4.79 -2.88
C LEU A 51 -1.98 6.21 -3.34
N THR A 52 -0.90 6.36 -4.11
CA THR A 52 -0.44 7.66 -4.60
C THR A 52 -0.93 7.99 -6.00
N ALA A 53 -1.35 6.98 -6.78
CA ALA A 53 -1.62 7.08 -8.21
C ALA A 53 -0.48 7.79 -8.99
N ALA A 54 0.77 7.61 -8.53
CA ALA A 54 1.96 8.28 -9.07
C ALA A 54 3.08 7.27 -9.41
N PRO A 55 4.04 7.64 -10.27
CA PRO A 55 5.26 6.86 -10.46
C PRO A 55 5.99 6.65 -9.13
N LEU A 56 6.59 5.47 -8.97
CA LEU A 56 7.44 5.20 -7.81
C LEU A 56 8.69 6.09 -7.85
N PRO A 57 9.26 6.46 -6.69
CA PRO A 57 10.55 7.11 -6.63
C PRO A 57 11.64 6.29 -7.32
N ASN A 58 12.57 6.99 -7.97
CA ASN A 58 13.70 6.35 -8.68
C ASN A 58 14.82 5.92 -7.73
N ASP A 59 14.70 6.24 -6.44
CA ASP A 59 15.68 5.95 -5.43
C ASP A 59 15.04 5.33 -4.18
N LEU A 60 15.84 4.54 -3.46
CA LEU A 60 15.39 3.81 -2.29
C LEU A 60 15.00 4.75 -1.14
N VAL A 61 15.63 5.91 -1.01
CA VAL A 61 15.36 6.86 0.08
C VAL A 61 13.97 7.46 -0.08
N GLY A 62 13.61 7.89 -1.28
CA GLY A 62 12.28 8.37 -1.62
C GLY A 62 11.23 7.27 -1.43
N PHE A 63 11.52 6.04 -1.86
CA PHE A 63 10.62 4.91 -1.66
C PHE A 63 10.37 4.63 -0.17
N CYS A 64 11.43 4.48 0.63
CA CYS A 64 11.32 4.25 2.07
C CYS A 64 10.60 5.40 2.79
N SER A 65 10.77 6.65 2.34
CA SER A 65 10.07 7.81 2.90
C SER A 65 8.55 7.71 2.67
N LEU A 66 8.12 7.26 1.48
CA LEU A 66 6.71 7.01 1.21
C LEU A 66 6.19 5.83 2.05
N VAL A 67 6.92 4.72 2.13
CA VAL A 67 6.51 3.58 2.96
C VAL A 67 6.33 4.01 4.42
N ALA A 68 7.28 4.75 4.99
CA ALA A 68 7.16 5.28 6.35
C ALA A 68 5.97 6.23 6.52
N LYS A 69 5.69 7.08 5.52
CA LYS A 69 4.55 8.02 5.55
C LYS A 69 3.20 7.29 5.58
N TYR A 70 3.03 6.25 4.75
CA TYR A 70 1.73 5.56 4.62
C TYR A 70 1.54 4.44 5.64
N PHE A 71 2.61 3.73 6.00
CA PHE A 71 2.55 2.50 6.79
C PHE A 71 3.21 2.61 8.17
N GLY A 72 4.01 3.64 8.44
CA GLY A 72 4.67 3.77 9.75
C GLY A 72 5.62 2.60 10.05
N ARG A 73 5.27 1.76 11.04
CA ARG A 73 6.10 0.63 11.48
C ARG A 73 5.85 -0.61 10.62
N VAL A 74 6.89 -1.00 9.88
CA VAL A 74 6.93 -2.18 9.01
C VAL A 74 7.95 -3.19 9.54
N TYR A 75 7.58 -4.47 9.53
CA TYR A 75 8.44 -5.59 9.88
C TYR A 75 8.44 -6.58 8.72
N ASP A 76 9.58 -6.78 8.08
CA ASP A 76 9.76 -7.91 7.17
C ASP A 76 10.24 -9.11 8.00
N ILE A 77 9.57 -10.25 7.86
CA ILE A 77 9.89 -11.47 8.61
C ILE A 77 11.17 -12.14 8.10
N LYS A 78 11.57 -11.88 6.85
CA LYS A 78 12.71 -12.59 6.27
C LYS A 78 14.06 -12.13 6.81
#